data_AF-A0A2S7JEI9-F1
#
_entry.id   AF-A0A2S7JEI9-F1
#
_cell.length_a   1.000
_cell.length_b   1.000
_cell.length_c   1.000
_cell.angle_alpha   90.00
_cell.angle_beta   90.00
_cell.angle_gamma   90.00
#
_symmetry.space_group_name_H-M   'P 1'
#
loop_
_entity.id
_entity.type
_entity.pdbx_description
1 polymer ?
#
loop_
_entity_poly.entity_id
_entity_poly.type
_entity_poly.pdbx_seq_one_letter_code
_entity_poly.pdbx_strand_id
1 'polypeptide(L)'
;MSTLQILHCLAAFIVLAEALNKLERCAPLAPGMTTHARVVDGLKATAWALLALGAGGALATPVLHSLGVNPAPWDHISHATPSLAETAFTLGFAVLIVRTRVKEG
;
A
#
# COMPACT_ATOMS: atom_id res chain seq x y z
N MET A 1 5.27 19.61 -7.21
CA MET A 1 5.11 18.64 -6.11
C MET A 1 6.09 19.02 -5.00
N SER A 2 5.68 18.97 -3.73
CA SER A 2 6.58 19.25 -2.62
C SER A 2 7.53 18.07 -2.35
N THR A 3 8.66 18.30 -1.65
CA THR A 3 9.57 17.23 -1.24
C THR A 3 8.86 16.13 -0.47
N LEU A 4 7.96 16.51 0.45
CA LEU A 4 7.16 15.57 1.23
C LEU A 4 6.27 14.70 0.34
N GLN A 5 5.63 15.30 -0.67
CA GLN A 5 4.79 14.58 -1.61
C GLN A 5 5.59 13.59 -2.47
N ILE A 6 6.80 13.96 -2.89
CA ILE A 6 7.71 13.06 -3.63
C ILE A 6 8.09 11.87 -2.75
N LEU A 7 8.51 12.12 -1.50
CA LEU A 7 8.87 11.06 -0.56
C LEU A 7 7.68 10.13 -0.27
N HIS A 8 6.50 10.70 -0.10
CA HIS A 8 5.27 9.94 0.11
C HIS A 8 4.95 9.04 -1.09
N CYS A 9 5.03 9.58 -2.32
CA CYS A 9 4.79 8.81 -3.54
C CYS A 9 5.81 7.68 -3.71
N LEU A 10 7.11 7.94 -3.50
CA LEU A 10 8.13 6.89 -3.60
C LEU A 10 7.92 5.79 -2.57
N ALA A 11 7.63 6.15 -1.32
CA ALA A 11 7.33 5.20 -0.27
C ALA A 11 6.07 4.37 -0.61
N ALA A 12 5.00 5.02 -1.04
CA ALA A 12 3.76 4.36 -1.45
C ALA A 12 4.00 3.40 -2.62
N PHE A 13 4.82 3.76 -3.60
CA PHE A 13 5.18 2.88 -4.71
C PHE A 13 5.86 1.59 -4.24
N ILE A 14 6.84 1.70 -3.34
CA ILE A 14 7.53 0.54 -2.77
C ILE A 14 6.55 -0.35 -2.00
N VAL A 15 5.72 0.25 -1.15
CA VAL A 15 4.73 -0.47 -0.34
C VAL A 15 3.71 -1.18 -1.23
N LEU A 16 3.20 -0.49 -2.27
CA LEU A 16 2.25 -1.06 -3.21
C LEU A 16 2.85 -2.25 -3.96
N ALA A 17 4.06 -2.10 -4.51
CA ALA A 17 4.73 -3.16 -5.25
C ALA A 17 4.92 -4.41 -4.40
N GLU A 18 5.37 -4.25 -3.15
CA GLU A 18 5.53 -5.37 -2.23
C GLU A 18 4.19 -5.99 -1.83
N ALA A 19 3.17 -5.17 -1.56
CA ALA A 19 1.85 -5.63 -1.16
C ALA A 19 1.20 -6.47 -2.26
N LEU A 20 1.28 -6.03 -3.53
CA LEU A 20 0.78 -6.81 -4.67
C LEU A 20 1.54 -8.13 -4.83
N ASN A 21 2.87 -8.12 -4.75
CA ASN A 21 3.69 -9.33 -4.83
C ASN A 21 3.40 -10.32 -3.68
N LYS A 22 3.06 -9.84 -2.49
CA LYS A 22 2.70 -10.73 -1.36
C LYS A 22 1.26 -11.22 -1.46
N LEU A 23 0.35 -10.38 -1.95
CA LEU A 23 -1.04 -10.74 -2.18
C LEU A 23 -1.18 -11.85 -3.23
N GLU A 24 -0.40 -11.79 -4.32
CA GLU A 24 -0.36 -12.83 -5.35
C GLU A 24 0.02 -14.22 -4.78
N ARG A 25 0.81 -14.25 -3.70
CA ARG A 25 1.27 -15.50 -3.06
C ARG A 25 0.27 -16.06 -2.05
N CYS A 26 -0.81 -15.33 -1.75
CA CYS A 26 -1.87 -15.83 -0.88
C CYS A 26 -2.85 -16.69 -1.68
N ALA A 27 -3.25 -17.83 -1.11
CA ALA A 27 -4.17 -18.76 -1.71
C ALA A 27 -5.14 -19.31 -0.65
N PRO A 28 -5.95 -18.45 -0.01
CA PRO A 28 -6.78 -18.85 1.12
C PRO A 28 -7.90 -19.81 0.71
N LEU A 29 -8.15 -19.98 -0.59
CA LEU A 29 -9.13 -20.92 -1.14
C LEU A 29 -8.51 -22.23 -1.62
N ALA A 30 -7.21 -22.47 -1.40
CA ALA A 30 -6.56 -23.69 -1.83
C ALA A 30 -7.20 -24.94 -1.16
N PRO A 31 -7.32 -26.05 -1.92
CA PRO A 31 -7.80 -27.31 -1.38
C PRO A 31 -6.78 -27.93 -0.42
N GLY A 32 -7.24 -28.76 0.52
CA GLY A 32 -6.36 -29.52 1.42
C GLY A 32 -5.80 -28.73 2.63
N MET A 33 -6.16 -27.46 2.80
CA MET A 33 -5.75 -26.67 3.97
C MET A 33 -6.60 -26.95 5.20
N THR A 34 -5.97 -26.95 6.38
CA THR A 34 -6.68 -26.93 7.67
C THR A 34 -7.42 -25.61 7.87
N THR A 35 -8.48 -25.60 8.69
CA THR A 35 -9.26 -24.37 8.99
C THR A 35 -8.37 -23.26 9.55
N HIS A 36 -7.45 -23.59 10.45
CA HIS A 36 -6.51 -22.62 11.00
C HIS A 36 -5.61 -22.01 9.93
N ALA A 37 -5.00 -22.84 9.06
CA ALA A 37 -4.15 -22.36 7.98
C ALA A 37 -4.92 -21.45 7.01
N ARG A 38 -6.18 -21.79 6.72
CA ARG A 38 -7.08 -21.01 5.87
C ARG A 38 -7.35 -19.62 6.45
N VAL A 39 -7.66 -19.54 7.75
CA VAL A 39 -7.89 -18.26 8.43
C VAL A 39 -6.62 -17.42 8.43
N VAL A 40 -5.47 -18.01 8.76
CA VAL A 40 -4.18 -17.30 8.76
C VAL A 40 -3.84 -16.75 7.37
N ASP A 41 -4.03 -17.55 6.32
CA ASP A 41 -3.73 -17.10 4.95
C ASP A 41 -4.74 -16.03 4.47
N GLY A 42 -6.01 -16.17 4.85
CA GLY A 42 -7.03 -15.14 4.60
C GLY A 42 -6.70 -13.82 5.29
N LEU A 43 -6.26 -13.84 6.55
CA LEU A 43 -5.84 -12.64 7.27
C LEU A 43 -4.62 -11.97 6.61
N LYS A 44 -3.65 -12.76 6.14
CA LYS A 44 -2.51 -12.24 5.36
C LYS A 44 -2.97 -11.57 4.07
N ALA A 45 -3.84 -12.23 3.30
CA ALA A 45 -4.38 -11.69 2.06
C ALA A 45 -5.10 -10.36 2.32
N THR A 46 -5.96 -10.31 3.33
CA THR A 46 -6.67 -9.08 3.73
C THR A 46 -5.70 -7.98 4.13
N ALA A 47 -4.68 -8.28 4.93
CA ALA A 47 -3.68 -7.29 5.35
C ALA A 47 -2.93 -6.70 4.13
N TRP A 48 -2.48 -7.55 3.21
CA TRP A 48 -1.80 -7.09 1.99
C TRP A 48 -2.73 -6.33 1.04
N ALA A 49 -4.00 -6.74 0.93
CA ALA A 49 -4.99 -6.03 0.14
C ALA A 49 -5.26 -4.62 0.71
N LEU A 50 -5.39 -4.49 2.03
CA LEU A 50 -5.57 -3.18 2.68
C LEU A 50 -4.34 -2.28 2.49
N LEU A 51 -3.12 -2.83 2.59
CA LEU A 51 -1.90 -2.08 2.31
C LEU A 51 -1.83 -1.64 0.83
N ALA A 52 -2.19 -2.52 -0.10
CA ALA A 52 -2.24 -2.19 -1.52
C ALA A 52 -3.28 -1.10 -1.83
N LEU A 53 -4.46 -1.14 -1.19
CA LEU A 53 -5.46 -0.09 -1.33
C LEU A 53 -4.97 1.26 -0.81
N GLY A 54 -4.38 1.30 0.39
CA GLY A 54 -3.85 2.54 0.97
C GLY A 54 -2.70 3.14 0.14
N ALA A 55 -1.72 2.31 -0.22
CA ALA A 55 -0.59 2.75 -1.04
C ALA A 55 -1.00 3.09 -2.49
N GLY A 56 -1.95 2.36 -3.06
CA GLY A 56 -2.56 2.66 -4.36
C GLY A 56 -3.29 4.00 -4.36
N GLY A 57 -4.07 4.29 -3.32
CA GLY A 57 -4.71 5.59 -3.14
C GLY A 57 -3.70 6.74 -3.08
N ALA A 58 -2.63 6.57 -2.31
CA ALA A 58 -1.55 7.56 -2.20
C ALA A 58 -0.88 7.90 -3.55
N LEU A 59 -0.83 6.95 -4.49
CA LEU A 59 -0.30 7.17 -5.85
C LEU A 59 -1.37 7.66 -6.83
N ALA A 60 -2.59 7.15 -6.73
CA ALA A 60 -3.67 7.49 -7.64
C ALA A 60 -4.14 8.94 -7.45
N THR A 61 -4.25 9.40 -6.20
CA THR A 61 -4.72 10.76 -5.87
C THR A 61 -3.97 11.87 -6.60
N PRO A 62 -2.62 11.98 -6.56
CA PRO A 62 -1.91 13.03 -7.28
C PRO A 62 -2.03 12.90 -8.81
N VAL A 63 -2.19 11.69 -9.35
CA VAL A 63 -2.40 11.45 -10.78
C VAL A 63 -3.81 11.90 -11.22
N LEU A 64 -4.83 11.53 -10.46
CA LEU A 64 -6.21 11.96 -10.71
C LEU A 64 -6.34 13.49 -10.62
N HIS A 65 -5.70 14.08 -9.60
CA HIS A 65 -5.66 15.53 -9.45
C HIS A 65 -4.95 16.24 -10.61
N SER A 66 -3.83 15.68 -11.12
CA SER A 66 -3.13 16.26 -12.28
C SER A 66 -3.93 16.14 -13.58
N LEU A 67 -4.82 15.15 -13.69
CA LEU A 67 -5.78 15.00 -14.78
C LEU A 67 -7.02 15.90 -14.62
N GLY A 68 -7.10 16.72 -13.57
CA GLY A 68 -8.22 17.64 -13.33
C GLY A 68 -9.46 16.95 -12.75
N VAL A 69 -9.34 15.72 -12.24
CA VAL A 69 -10.44 15.05 -11.53
C VAL A 69 -10.63 15.72 -10.19
N ASN A 70 -11.79 16.36 -10.02
CA ASN A 70 -12.11 17.10 -8.81
C ASN A 70 -12.54 16.11 -7.70
N PRO A 71 -11.89 16.10 -6.52
CA PRO A 71 -12.17 15.14 -5.45
C PRO A 71 -13.50 15.37 -4.69
N ALA A 72 -14.40 16.21 -5.21
CA ALA A 72 -15.48 16.88 -4.47
C ALA A 72 -16.53 16.00 -3.74
N PRO A 73 -16.72 14.70 -3.97
CA PRO A 73 -17.49 13.89 -3.03
C PRO A 73 -16.59 13.10 -2.05
N TRP A 74 -15.30 12.92 -2.35
CA TRP A 74 -14.39 11.95 -1.72
C TRP A 74 -13.18 12.64 -1.06
N ASP A 75 -13.18 13.98 -0.92
CA ASP A 75 -12.10 14.77 -0.32
C ASP A 75 -11.71 14.33 1.09
N HIS A 76 -12.66 13.76 1.83
CA HIS A 76 -12.45 13.20 3.16
C HIS A 76 -11.67 11.86 3.14
N ILE A 77 -11.54 11.23 1.97
CA ILE A 77 -10.81 9.97 1.73
C ILE A 77 -9.52 10.26 0.94
N SER A 78 -9.60 11.21 -0.01
CA SER A 78 -8.52 11.57 -0.92
C SER A 78 -7.79 12.80 -0.41
N HIS A 79 -6.77 12.60 0.43
CA HIS A 79 -5.88 13.68 0.84
C HIS A 79 -5.01 14.13 -0.35
N ALA A 80 -5.40 15.26 -0.99
CA ALA A 80 -4.67 15.85 -2.12
C ALA A 80 -3.21 16.21 -1.76
N THR A 81 -2.95 16.49 -0.49
CA THR A 81 -1.62 16.74 0.06
C THR A 81 -1.35 15.80 1.23
N PRO A 82 -0.31 14.94 1.17
CA PRO A 82 0.00 14.04 2.27
C PRO A 82 0.55 14.82 3.46
N SER A 83 0.12 14.43 4.66
CA SER A 83 0.66 14.94 5.91
C SER A 83 2.04 14.34 6.23
N LEU A 84 2.76 14.96 7.16
CA LEU A 84 4.01 14.41 7.67
C LEU A 84 3.82 13.05 8.33
N ALA A 85 2.71 12.88 9.07
CA ALA A 85 2.40 11.63 9.77
C ALA A 85 2.16 10.47 8.80
N GLU A 86 1.34 10.67 7.77
CA GLU A 86 1.10 9.67 6.72
C GLU A 86 2.37 9.34 5.97
N THR A 87 3.18 10.36 5.65
CA THR A 87 4.46 10.16 4.98
C THR A 87 5.44 9.38 5.84
N ALA A 88 5.58 9.70 7.11
CA ALA A 88 6.45 8.98 8.03
C ALA A 88 6.01 7.51 8.21
N PHE A 89 4.70 7.26 8.31
CA PHE A 89 4.14 5.92 8.41
C PHE A 89 4.44 5.09 7.16
N THR A 90 4.08 5.59 5.97
CA THR A 90 4.32 4.88 4.70
C THR A 90 5.81 4.70 4.42
N LEU A 91 6.64 5.71 4.70
CA LEU A 91 8.09 5.63 4.55
C LEU A 91 8.69 4.59 5.50
N GLY A 92 8.22 4.50 6.74
CA GLY A 92 8.64 3.46 7.69
C GLY A 92 8.40 2.05 7.15
N PHE A 93 7.22 1.80 6.57
CA PHE A 93 6.94 0.53 5.89
C PHE A 93 7.85 0.29 4.69
N ALA A 94 8.04 1.30 3.83
CA ALA A 94 8.93 1.20 2.67
C ALA A 94 10.36 0.83 3.09
N VAL A 95 10.89 1.45 4.15
CA VAL A 95 12.22 1.14 4.69
C VAL A 95 12.29 -0.29 5.23
N LEU A 96 11.26 -0.75 5.95
CA LEU A 96 11.21 -2.14 6.44
C LEU A 96 11.20 -3.15 5.29
N ILE A 97 10.44 -2.87 4.22
CA ILE A 97 10.37 -3.71 3.02
C ILE A 97 11.73 -3.77 2.31
N VAL A 98 12.36 -2.62 2.07
CA VAL A 98 13.68 -2.55 1.46
C VAL A 98 14.69 -3.33 2.30
N ARG A 99 14.67 -3.13 3.63
CA ARG A 99 15.52 -3.87 4.56
C ARG A 99 15.32 -5.39 4.44
N THR A 100 14.08 -5.88 4.33
CA THR A 100 13.86 -7.32 4.19
C THR A 100 14.39 -7.84 2.86
N ARG A 101 14.26 -7.07 1.76
CA ARG A 101 14.81 -7.45 0.46
C ARG A 101 16.34 -7.48 0.44
N VAL A 102 16.99 -6.52 1.10
CA VAL A 102 18.46 -6.51 1.25
C VAL A 102 18.96 -7.68 2.09
N LYS A 103 18.16 -8.18 3.05
CA LYS A 103 18.53 -9.36 3.83
C LYS A 103 18.35 -10.68 3.06
N GLU A 104 17.46 -10.70 2.07
CA GLU A 104 17.09 -11.90 1.30
C GLU A 104 17.96 -12.10 0.04
N GLY A 105 18.64 -11.07 -0.45
CA GLY A 105 19.56 -11.11 -1.61
C GLY A 105 21.02 -11.04 -1.20
#